data_AF-A0A166RAT5-F1
#
_entry.id   AF-A0A166RAT5-F1
#
_cell.length_a   1.000
_cell.length_b   1.000
_cell.length_c   1.000
_cell.angle_alpha   90.00
_cell.angle_beta   90.00
_cell.angle_gamma   90.00
#
_symmetry.space_group_name_H-M   'P 1'
#
loop_
_entity.id
_entity.type
_entity.pdbx_description
1 polymer ?
#
loop_
_entity_poly.entity_id
_entity_poly.type
_entity_poly.pdbx_seq_one_letter_code
_entity_poly.pdbx_strand_id
1 'polypeptide(L)'
;MHEAQRVRAAISMTLCELATASQSPPLECTPFAPPHAEHDSEAEHEHLQPPCVAALSRSPQSWSSYSGYLREIPQLCYAFRRWNDIDTARHIYANITREKIALLQYMRRREERVGDMVDNLTTAQSSTLHQFSVQMKDEMAHARGEWMRVVEEAVDGVIKVAVEKVGHPRLSSTLPRNWP
;
A
#
# COMPACT_ATOMS: atom_id res chain seq x y z
N MET A 1 20.84 -19.85 32.14
CA MET A 1 21.38 -18.71 32.91
C MET A 1 22.67 -19.18 33.54
N HIS A 2 23.75 -18.40 33.41
CA HIS A 2 25.04 -18.76 34.02
C HIS A 2 24.94 -18.64 35.54
N GLU A 3 25.66 -19.50 36.28
CA GLU A 3 25.57 -19.54 37.75
C GLU A 3 26.01 -18.20 38.37
N ALA A 4 27.12 -17.63 37.89
CA ALA A 4 27.61 -16.34 38.36
C ALA A 4 26.60 -15.20 38.14
N GLN A 5 25.83 -15.23 37.04
CA GLN A 5 24.78 -14.23 36.77
C GLN A 5 23.60 -14.39 37.73
N ARG A 6 23.24 -15.64 38.05
CA ARG A 6 22.20 -15.96 39.04
C ARG A 6 22.56 -15.41 40.41
N VAL A 7 23.79 -15.67 40.86
CA VAL A 7 24.30 -15.21 42.16
C VAL A 7 24.39 -13.69 42.18
N ARG A 8 24.93 -13.05 41.13
CA ARG A 8 24.98 -11.58 41.02
C ARG A 8 23.61 -10.96 41.14
N ALA A 9 22.63 -11.45 40.37
CA ALA A 9 21.27 -10.94 40.44
C ALA A 9 20.64 -11.15 41.82
N ALA A 10 20.91 -12.28 42.49
CA ALA A 10 20.41 -12.55 43.84
C ALA A 10 20.99 -11.58 44.86
N ILE A 11 22.29 -11.30 44.77
CA ILE A 11 22.96 -10.28 45.59
C ILE A 11 22.30 -8.92 45.33
N SER A 12 22.25 -8.44 44.08
CA SER A 12 21.70 -7.12 43.76
C SER A 12 20.25 -6.95 44.23
N MET A 13 19.39 -7.95 44.04
CA MET A 13 18.01 -7.92 44.55
C MET A 13 17.95 -7.85 46.07
N THR A 14 18.81 -8.60 46.77
CA THR A 14 18.92 -8.54 48.23
C THR A 14 19.35 -7.16 48.69
N LEU A 15 20.33 -6.54 48.04
CA LEU A 15 20.80 -5.20 48.40
C LEU A 15 19.72 -4.15 48.17
N CYS A 16 18.92 -4.28 47.11
CA CYS A 16 17.73 -3.45 46.90
C CYS A 16 16.72 -3.61 48.05
N GLU A 17 16.44 -4.84 48.48
CA GLU A 17 15.53 -5.10 49.60
C GLU A 17 16.06 -4.47 50.91
N LEU A 18 17.35 -4.66 51.22
CA LEU A 18 17.99 -4.05 52.39
C LEU A 18 17.89 -2.52 52.35
N ALA A 19 18.15 -1.91 51.20
CA ALA A 19 18.02 -0.47 51.00
C ALA A 19 16.58 0.01 51.24
N THR A 20 15.57 -0.71 50.72
CA THR A 20 14.16 -0.37 50.98
C THR A 20 13.76 -0.52 52.44
N ALA A 21 14.39 -1.44 53.17
CA ALA A 21 14.21 -1.65 54.60
C ALA A 21 15.06 -0.71 55.47
N SER A 22 15.79 0.25 54.88
CA SER A 22 16.74 1.14 55.58
C SER A 22 17.83 0.38 56.36
N GLN A 23 18.21 -0.80 55.88
CA GLN A 23 19.31 -1.60 56.42
C GLN A 23 20.57 -1.36 55.58
N SER A 24 21.69 -1.08 56.24
CA SER A 24 22.97 -0.91 55.55
C SER A 24 23.48 -2.25 55.01
N PRO A 25 23.85 -2.33 53.72
CA PRO A 25 24.41 -3.56 53.16
C PRO A 25 25.82 -3.85 53.73
N PRO A 26 26.28 -5.11 53.73
CA PRO A 26 27.66 -5.44 54.09
C PRO A 26 28.66 -4.76 53.15
N LEU A 27 29.81 -4.34 53.67
CA LEU A 27 30.87 -3.69 52.88
C LEU A 27 31.46 -4.62 51.81
N GLU A 28 31.42 -5.93 52.05
CA GLU A 28 31.83 -6.93 51.08
C GLU A 28 30.93 -6.93 49.83
N CYS A 29 29.73 -6.35 49.91
CA CYS A 29 28.75 -6.30 48.83
C CYS A 29 28.71 -4.96 48.08
N THR A 30 29.57 -4.00 48.43
CA THR A 30 29.64 -2.67 47.79
C THR A 30 29.72 -2.70 46.24
N PRO A 31 30.49 -3.63 45.61
CA PRO A 31 30.55 -3.72 44.14
C PRO A 31 29.20 -3.98 43.47
N PHE A 32 28.28 -4.61 44.19
CA PHE A 32 26.97 -5.01 43.66
C PHE A 32 25.86 -3.99 43.93
N ALA A 33 26.15 -2.92 44.68
CA ALA A 33 25.22 -1.84 44.96
C ALA A 33 25.21 -0.81 43.81
N PRO A 34 24.05 -0.24 43.44
CA PRO A 34 24.01 0.88 42.49
C PRO A 34 24.74 2.11 43.07
N PRO A 35 25.59 2.83 42.30
CA PRO A 35 25.76 2.78 40.84
C PRO A 35 26.87 1.86 40.30
N HIS A 36 27.62 1.16 41.16
CA HIS A 36 28.79 0.36 40.76
C HIS A 36 28.44 -0.87 39.91
N ALA A 37 27.20 -1.35 39.99
CA ALA A 37 26.74 -2.54 39.29
C ALA A 37 26.69 -2.42 37.74
N GLU A 38 26.81 -1.22 37.17
CA GLU A 38 26.60 -0.97 35.73
C GLU A 38 27.89 -1.01 34.87
N HIS A 39 29.08 -0.92 35.47
CA HIS A 39 30.30 -0.58 34.73
C HIS A 39 31.41 -1.63 34.68
N ASP A 40 31.42 -2.66 35.54
CA ASP A 40 32.56 -3.60 35.59
C ASP A 40 32.29 -4.97 34.95
N SER A 41 33.37 -5.52 34.40
CA SER A 41 33.42 -6.76 33.63
C SER A 41 32.84 -7.94 34.42
N GLU A 42 32.16 -8.88 33.74
CA GLU A 42 31.57 -10.08 34.40
C GLU A 42 32.63 -10.89 35.19
N ALA A 43 33.86 -10.97 34.68
CA ALA A 43 34.97 -11.68 35.31
C ALA A 43 35.43 -11.02 36.62
N GLU A 44 35.24 -9.69 36.76
CA GLU A 44 35.63 -8.98 37.98
C GLU A 44 34.63 -9.19 39.11
N HIS A 45 33.35 -9.36 38.78
CA HIS A 45 32.34 -9.59 39.77
C HIS A 45 32.32 -11.02 40.31
N GLU A 46 32.71 -12.03 39.51
CA GLU A 46 32.63 -13.44 39.91
C GLU A 46 33.48 -13.75 41.14
N HIS A 47 34.68 -13.16 41.26
CA HIS A 47 35.55 -13.35 42.41
C HIS A 47 35.13 -12.55 43.65
N LEU A 48 34.26 -11.54 43.49
CA LEU A 48 33.72 -10.71 44.57
C LEU A 48 32.42 -11.29 45.14
N GLN A 49 31.79 -12.25 44.48
CA GLN A 49 30.56 -12.89 44.95
C GLN A 49 30.75 -13.68 46.26
N PRO A 50 31.75 -14.58 46.40
CA PRO A 50 31.86 -15.41 47.60
C PRO A 50 32.03 -14.61 48.90
N PRO A 51 32.86 -13.54 48.97
CA PRO A 51 32.95 -12.67 50.14
C PRO A 51 31.61 -12.00 50.50
N CYS A 52 30.89 -11.48 49.51
CA CYS A 52 29.58 -10.85 49.74
C CYS A 52 28.54 -11.88 50.24
N VAL A 53 28.46 -13.06 49.63
CA VAL A 53 27.54 -14.13 50.06
C VAL A 53 27.86 -14.59 51.48
N ALA A 54 29.14 -14.73 51.81
CA ALA A 54 29.57 -15.04 53.17
C ALA A 54 29.15 -13.93 54.16
N ALA A 55 29.23 -12.66 53.78
CA ALA A 55 28.78 -11.55 54.61
C ALA A 55 27.25 -11.55 54.80
N LEU A 56 26.47 -11.79 53.74
CA LEU A 56 25.00 -11.92 53.81
C LEU A 56 24.57 -13.05 54.75
N SER A 57 25.31 -14.17 54.77
CA SER A 57 25.02 -15.30 55.67
C SER A 57 25.19 -14.99 57.17
N ARG A 58 25.86 -13.89 57.54
CA ARG A 58 26.01 -13.47 58.94
C ARG A 58 24.71 -12.94 59.55
N SER A 59 23.74 -12.56 58.72
CA SER A 59 22.42 -12.06 59.14
C SER A 59 21.32 -13.02 58.67
N PRO A 60 20.50 -13.58 59.57
CA PRO A 60 19.39 -14.44 59.17
C PRO A 60 18.40 -13.77 58.21
N GLN A 61 18.15 -12.47 58.40
CA GLN A 61 17.26 -11.69 57.54
C GLN A 61 17.83 -11.60 56.12
N SER A 62 19.09 -11.16 56.00
CA SER A 62 19.76 -10.99 54.70
C SER A 62 19.94 -12.33 53.98
N TRP A 63 20.21 -13.41 54.74
CA TRP A 63 20.32 -14.76 54.19
C TRP A 63 18.99 -15.27 53.63
N SER A 64 17.88 -15.02 54.32
CA SER A 64 16.55 -15.41 53.85
C SER A 64 16.19 -14.70 52.53
N SER A 65 16.44 -13.39 52.44
CA SER A 65 16.22 -12.62 51.21
C SER A 65 17.10 -13.13 50.05
N TYR A 66 18.40 -13.32 50.28
CA TYR A 66 19.34 -13.83 49.28
C TYR A 66 18.96 -15.23 48.77
N SER A 67 18.71 -16.17 49.68
CA SER A 67 18.37 -17.55 49.29
C SER A 67 17.01 -17.63 48.59
N GLY A 68 16.06 -16.77 48.96
CA GLY A 68 14.80 -16.59 48.25
C GLY A 68 15.02 -16.15 46.81
N TYR A 69 15.73 -15.03 46.61
CA TYR A 69 16.02 -14.53 45.26
C TYR A 69 16.84 -15.51 44.43
N LEU A 70 17.83 -16.18 45.02
CA LEU A 70 18.63 -17.19 44.31
C LEU A 70 17.76 -18.31 43.71
N ARG A 71 16.69 -18.70 44.41
CA ARG A 71 15.72 -19.69 43.94
C ARG A 71 14.75 -19.13 42.88
N GLU A 72 14.35 -17.88 43.04
CA GLU A 72 13.29 -17.25 42.22
C GLU A 72 13.79 -16.66 40.90
N ILE A 73 15.04 -16.19 40.85
CA ILE A 73 15.61 -15.56 39.66
C ILE A 73 15.49 -16.41 38.39
N PRO A 74 15.76 -17.74 38.39
CA PRO A 74 15.53 -18.55 37.20
C PRO A 74 14.10 -18.44 36.65
N GLN A 75 13.09 -18.41 37.53
CA GLN A 75 11.69 -18.30 37.15
C GLN A 75 11.36 -16.89 36.65
N LEU A 76 11.86 -15.86 37.35
CA LEU A 76 11.71 -14.46 36.94
C LEU A 76 12.34 -14.22 35.57
N CYS A 77 13.58 -14.65 35.34
CA CYS A 77 14.26 -14.52 34.05
C CYS A 77 13.50 -15.21 32.92
N TYR A 78 12.95 -16.41 33.17
CA TYR A 78 12.13 -17.10 32.17
C TYR A 78 10.88 -16.29 31.81
N ALA A 79 10.18 -15.76 32.80
CA ALA A 79 9.01 -14.91 32.58
C ALA A 79 9.38 -13.62 31.82
N PHE A 80 10.40 -12.88 32.28
CA PHE A 80 10.85 -11.64 31.65
C PHE A 80 11.31 -11.84 30.21
N ARG A 81 12.06 -12.92 29.93
CA ARG A 81 12.47 -13.24 28.58
C ARG A 81 11.28 -13.43 27.65
N ARG A 82 10.28 -14.21 28.09
CA ARG A 82 9.05 -14.41 27.31
C ARG A 82 8.32 -13.10 27.04
N TRP A 83 8.23 -12.21 28.03
CA TRP A 83 7.62 -10.91 27.86
C TRP A 83 8.37 -10.04 26.85
N ASN A 84 9.70 -10.02 26.94
CA ASN A 84 10.56 -9.28 26.01
C ASN A 84 10.44 -9.83 24.57
N ASP A 85 10.42 -11.16 24.41
CA ASP A 85 10.23 -11.81 23.11
C ASP A 85 8.87 -11.44 22.48
N ILE A 86 7.80 -11.40 23.29
CA ILE A 86 6.47 -10.99 22.84
C ILE A 86 6.46 -9.52 22.39
N ASP A 87 7.08 -8.64 23.17
CA ASP A 87 7.10 -7.21 22.85
C ASP A 87 7.92 -6.93 21.58
N THR A 88 9.08 -7.58 21.46
CA THR A 88 9.92 -7.55 20.25
C THR A 88 9.14 -8.02 19.03
N ALA A 89 8.43 -9.15 19.15
CA ALA A 89 7.60 -9.65 18.06
C ALA A 89 6.51 -8.64 17.67
N ARG A 90 5.79 -8.07 18.63
CA ARG A 90 4.76 -7.05 18.38
C ARG A 90 5.32 -5.84 17.65
N HIS A 91 6.48 -5.35 18.06
CA HIS A 91 7.16 -4.23 17.42
C HIS A 91 7.51 -4.54 15.96
N ILE A 92 8.09 -5.73 15.69
CA ILE A 92 8.40 -6.19 14.34
C ILE A 92 7.13 -6.26 13.48
N TYR A 93 6.07 -6.89 13.99
CA TYR A 93 4.81 -7.00 13.26
C TYR A 93 4.18 -5.64 12.96
N ALA A 94 4.26 -4.68 13.89
CA ALA A 94 3.77 -3.32 13.66
C ALA A 94 4.54 -2.63 12.51
N ASN A 95 5.87 -2.78 12.46
CA ASN A 95 6.68 -2.22 11.39
C ASN A 95 6.37 -2.88 10.03
N ILE A 96 6.32 -4.21 9.98
CA ILE A 96 5.94 -4.95 8.76
C ILE A 96 4.55 -4.54 8.28
N THR A 97 3.60 -4.37 9.20
CA THR A 97 2.23 -3.97 8.85
C THR A 97 2.19 -2.58 8.22
N ARG A 98 2.95 -1.62 8.75
CA ARG A 98 3.07 -0.28 8.17
C ARG A 98 3.65 -0.33 6.76
N GLU A 99 4.73 -1.08 6.56
CA GLU A 99 5.34 -1.25 5.24
C GLU A 99 4.40 -1.93 4.24
N LYS A 100 3.69 -2.98 4.66
CA LYS A 100 2.69 -3.65 3.83
C LYS A 100 1.56 -2.72 3.43
N ILE A 101 1.05 -1.91 4.35
CA ILE A 101 0.02 -0.91 4.03
C ILE A 101 0.55 0.09 2.99
N ALA A 102 1.76 0.61 3.17
CA ALA A 102 2.38 1.53 2.21
C ALA A 102 2.55 0.90 0.82
N LEU A 103 2.98 -0.37 0.76
CA LEU A 103 3.10 -1.13 -0.49
C LEU A 103 1.74 -1.32 -1.16
N LEU A 104 0.71 -1.74 -0.42
CA LEU A 104 -0.64 -1.94 -0.96
C LEU A 104 -1.23 -0.63 -1.50
N GLN A 105 -1.01 0.49 -0.79
CA GLN A 105 -1.42 1.81 -1.26
C GLN A 105 -0.66 2.24 -2.53
N TYR A 106 0.63 1.90 -2.64
CA TYR A 106 1.39 2.15 -3.86
C TYR A 106 0.87 1.31 -5.04
N MET A 107 0.62 0.02 -4.82
CA MET A 107 0.08 -0.88 -5.86
C MET A 107 -1.30 -0.44 -6.33
N ARG A 108 -2.21 -0.10 -5.40
CA ARG A 108 -3.54 0.43 -5.74
C ARG A 108 -3.44 1.68 -6.61
N ARG A 109 -2.62 2.67 -6.22
CA ARG A 109 -2.42 3.89 -7.02
C ARG A 109 -1.80 3.63 -8.39
N ARG A 110 -1.03 2.56 -8.54
CA ARG A 110 -0.50 2.15 -9.84
C ARG A 110 -1.59 1.51 -10.70
N GLU A 111 -2.43 0.66 -10.12
CA GLU A 111 -3.56 0.06 -10.82
C GLU A 111 -4.58 1.12 -11.25
N GLU A 112 -4.92 2.07 -10.39
CA GLU A 112 -5.81 3.20 -10.71
C GLU A 112 -5.29 3.98 -11.93
N ARG A 113 -3.99 4.35 -11.93
CA ARG A 113 -3.38 5.05 -13.09
C ARG A 113 -3.42 4.24 -14.39
N VAL A 114 -3.26 2.92 -14.30
CA VAL A 114 -3.36 2.05 -15.48
C VAL A 114 -4.81 1.97 -15.95
N GLY A 115 -5.77 1.87 -15.04
CA GLY A 115 -7.20 1.94 -15.33
C GLY A 115 -7.56 3.24 -16.05
N ASP A 116 -7.18 4.39 -15.49
CA ASP A 116 -7.42 5.71 -16.10
C ASP A 116 -6.84 5.82 -17.52
N MET A 117 -5.64 5.25 -17.74
CA MET A 117 -5.01 5.25 -19.06
C MET A 117 -5.81 4.41 -20.07
N VAL A 118 -6.32 3.26 -19.65
CA VAL A 118 -7.16 2.39 -20.48
C VAL A 118 -8.51 3.07 -20.78
N ASP A 119 -9.14 3.68 -19.79
CA ASP A 119 -10.42 4.39 -19.95
C ASP A 119 -10.28 5.60 -20.88
N ASN A 120 -9.19 6.35 -20.76
CA ASN A 120 -8.90 7.45 -21.68
C ASN A 120 -8.68 6.95 -23.12
N LEU A 121 -7.94 5.86 -23.29
CA LEU A 121 -7.68 5.30 -24.62
C LEU A 121 -8.96 4.77 -25.28
N THR A 122 -9.79 4.07 -24.53
CA THR A 122 -11.07 3.54 -25.03
C THR A 122 -12.05 4.67 -25.37
N THR A 123 -12.10 5.72 -24.56
CA THR A 123 -12.91 6.92 -24.83
C THR A 123 -12.42 7.65 -26.09
N ALA A 124 -11.11 7.86 -26.22
CA ALA A 124 -10.51 8.48 -27.41
C ALA A 124 -10.80 7.66 -28.67
N GLN A 125 -10.66 6.34 -28.61
CA GLN A 125 -10.96 5.45 -29.73
C GLN A 125 -12.44 5.51 -30.12
N SER A 126 -13.37 5.46 -29.15
CA SER A 126 -14.80 5.62 -29.42
C SER A 126 -15.13 6.95 -30.07
N SER A 127 -14.54 8.06 -29.59
CA SER A 127 -14.76 9.39 -30.18
C SER A 127 -14.26 9.46 -31.63
N THR A 128 -13.09 8.86 -31.91
CA THR A 128 -12.50 8.82 -33.25
C THR A 128 -13.36 8.01 -34.21
N LEU A 129 -13.84 6.84 -33.77
CA LEU A 129 -14.76 6.00 -34.55
C LEU A 129 -16.09 6.72 -34.81
N HIS A 130 -16.61 7.44 -33.81
CA HIS A 130 -17.84 8.19 -33.98
C HIS A 130 -17.66 9.33 -35.00
N GLN A 131 -16.57 10.08 -34.92
CA GLN A 131 -16.25 11.15 -35.87
C GLN A 131 -16.12 10.63 -37.29
N PHE A 132 -15.41 9.51 -37.48
CA PHE A 132 -15.29 8.86 -38.78
C PHE A 132 -16.66 8.43 -39.34
N SER A 133 -17.51 7.85 -38.48
CA SER A 133 -18.88 7.47 -38.87
C SER A 133 -19.73 8.67 -39.31
N VAL A 134 -19.61 9.81 -38.63
CA VAL A 134 -20.32 11.04 -38.99
C VAL A 134 -19.82 11.58 -40.32
N GLN A 135 -18.50 11.73 -40.47
CA GLN A 135 -17.89 12.22 -41.71
C GLN A 135 -18.29 11.35 -42.91
N MET A 136 -18.26 10.02 -42.75
CA MET A 136 -18.64 9.11 -43.83
C MET A 136 -20.12 9.25 -44.23
N LYS A 137 -21.01 9.54 -43.26
CA LYS A 137 -22.43 9.82 -43.56
C LYS A 137 -22.58 11.13 -44.34
N ASP A 138 -21.85 12.16 -43.96
CA ASP A 138 -21.90 13.47 -44.63
C ASP A 138 -21.37 13.39 -46.07
N GLU A 139 -20.25 12.68 -46.28
CA GLU A 139 -19.70 12.43 -47.62
C GLU A 139 -20.67 11.63 -48.50
N MET A 140 -21.32 10.59 -47.94
CA MET A 140 -22.35 9.84 -48.68
C MET A 140 -23.56 10.71 -49.02
N ALA A 141 -23.99 11.60 -48.12
CA ALA A 141 -25.10 12.51 -48.36
C ALA A 141 -24.74 13.52 -49.47
N HIS A 142 -23.52 14.05 -49.45
CA HIS A 142 -23.01 14.93 -50.50
C HIS A 142 -22.97 14.24 -51.87
N ALA A 143 -22.35 13.06 -51.95
CA ALA A 143 -22.27 12.28 -53.19
C ALA A 143 -23.65 11.92 -53.74
N ARG A 144 -24.60 11.59 -52.86
CA ARG A 144 -26.00 11.37 -53.25
C ARG A 144 -26.63 12.63 -53.81
N GLY A 145 -26.39 13.79 -53.20
CA GLY A 145 -26.87 15.09 -53.67
C GLY A 145 -26.32 15.44 -55.07
N GLU A 146 -25.02 15.29 -55.28
CA GLU A 146 -24.41 15.48 -56.61
C GLU A 146 -24.99 14.55 -57.67
N TRP A 147 -25.16 13.27 -57.34
CA TRP A 147 -25.75 12.30 -58.26
C TRP A 147 -27.20 12.67 -58.62
N MET A 148 -28.01 13.04 -57.63
CA MET A 148 -29.39 13.51 -57.86
C MET A 148 -29.43 14.72 -58.79
N ARG A 149 -28.49 15.67 -58.64
CA ARG A 149 -28.39 16.85 -59.49
C ARG A 149 -28.09 16.49 -60.95
N VAL A 150 -27.17 15.54 -61.18
CA VAL A 150 -26.85 15.02 -62.53
C VAL A 150 -28.06 14.31 -63.14
N VAL A 151 -28.81 13.55 -62.34
CA VAL A 151 -30.03 12.89 -62.81
C VAL A 151 -31.11 13.91 -63.18
N GLU A 152 -31.33 14.94 -62.36
CA GLU A 152 -32.27 16.03 -62.67
C GLU A 152 -31.87 16.76 -63.96
N GLU A 153 -30.60 17.13 -64.11
CA GLU A 153 -30.09 17.76 -65.34
C GLU A 153 -30.31 16.86 -66.59
N ALA A 154 -30.10 15.55 -66.45
CA ALA A 154 -30.34 14.59 -67.53
C ALA A 154 -31.83 14.44 -67.88
N VAL A 155 -32.69 14.37 -66.87
CA VAL A 155 -34.16 14.29 -67.04
C VAL A 155 -34.68 15.56 -67.71
N ASP A 156 -34.28 16.74 -67.24
CA ASP A 156 -34.66 18.01 -67.85
C ASP A 156 -34.19 18.11 -69.30
N GLY A 157 -32.96 17.64 -69.59
CA GLY A 157 -32.44 17.53 -70.95
C GLY A 157 -33.33 16.64 -71.84
N VAL A 158 -33.76 15.49 -71.34
CA VAL A 158 -34.65 14.57 -72.07
C VAL A 158 -36.04 15.19 -72.30
N ILE A 159 -36.61 15.84 -71.28
CA ILE A 159 -37.91 16.53 -71.39
C ILE A 159 -37.84 17.63 -72.43
N LYS A 160 -36.77 18.45 -72.43
CA LYS A 160 -36.58 19.52 -73.40
C LYS A 160 -36.53 19.00 -74.84
N VAL A 161 -35.79 17.92 -75.09
CA VAL A 161 -35.73 17.25 -76.41
C VAL A 161 -37.10 16.69 -76.82
N ALA A 162 -37.86 16.13 -75.88
CA ALA A 162 -39.20 15.63 -76.15
C ALA A 162 -40.18 16.76 -76.52
N VAL A 163 -40.14 17.91 -75.81
CA VAL A 163 -40.97 19.08 -76.10
C VAL A 163 -40.64 19.69 -77.47
N GLU A 164 -39.35 19.81 -77.82
CA GLU A 164 -38.93 20.29 -79.15
C GLU A 164 -39.42 19.38 -80.29
N LYS A 165 -39.50 18.06 -80.05
CA LYS A 165 -40.04 17.11 -81.04
C LYS A 165 -41.56 17.10 -81.15
N VAL A 166 -42.29 17.48 -80.10
CA VAL A 166 -43.77 17.47 -80.07
C VAL A 166 -44.36 18.85 -80.44
N GLY A 167 -43.59 19.94 -80.33
CA GLY A 167 -44.00 21.33 -80.57
C GLY A 167 -44.23 21.77 -82.03
N HIS A 168 -44.35 20.86 -82.99
CA HIS A 168 -44.78 21.19 -84.36
C HIS A 168 -46.15 20.59 -84.71
N PRO A 169 -47.26 21.21 -84.26
CA PRO A 169 -48.53 21.03 -84.93
C PRO A 169 -48.52 21.83 -86.24
N ARG A 170 -48.37 21.15 -87.38
CA ARG A 170 -48.78 21.72 -88.69
C ARG A 170 -50.31 21.87 -88.68
N LEU A 171 -50.78 23.02 -88.21
CA LEU A 171 -52.04 23.59 -88.65
C LEU A 171 -51.80 24.21 -90.03
N SER A 172 -52.17 23.48 -91.09
CA SER A 172 -52.41 24.09 -92.40
C SER A 172 -53.80 23.66 -92.89
N SER A 173 -54.77 24.51 -92.57
CA SER A 173 -56.07 24.58 -93.22
C SER A 173 -55.91 25.07 -94.66
N THR A 174 -56.21 24.22 -95.66
CA THR A 174 -56.54 24.67 -97.02
C THR A 174 -57.49 23.67 -97.70
N LEU A 175 -58.78 24.02 -97.72
CA LEU A 175 -59.71 23.81 -98.85
C LEU A 175 -59.98 25.22 -99.41
N PRO A 176 -60.26 25.46 -100.71
CA PRO A 176 -61.20 24.67 -101.53
C PRO A 176 -60.89 24.53 -103.05
N ARG A 177 -61.70 23.67 -103.74
CA ARG A 177 -62.29 23.75 -105.14
C ARG A 177 -61.34 24.03 -106.33
N ASN A 178 -61.45 23.48 -107.55
CA ASN A 178 -62.43 22.66 -108.29
C ASN A 178 -61.79 22.29 -109.67
N TRP A 179 -62.04 21.07 -110.18
CA TRP A 179 -62.38 20.66 -111.57
C TRP A 179 -61.49 21.05 -112.78
N PRO A 180 -61.45 20.27 -113.90
CA PRO A 180 -62.52 19.45 -114.49
C PRO A 180 -62.31 17.93 -114.47
#